data_AF-R8HFK1-F1
#
_entry.id   AF-R8HFK1-F1
#
_cell.length_a   1.000
_cell.length_b   1.000
_cell.length_c   1.000
_cell.angle_alpha   90.00
_cell.angle_beta   90.00
_cell.angle_gamma   90.00
#
_symmetry.space_group_name_H-M   'P 1'
#
loop_
_entity.id
_entity.type
_entity.pdbx_description
1 polymer ?
#
loop_
_entity_poly.entity_id
_entity_poly.type
_entity_poly.pdbx_seq_one_letter_code
_entity_poly.pdbx_strand_id
1 'polypeptide(L)'
;MEEIIGAAKQVATASEGMEQHSVEGNDLIKQIVNQMEIIRDTVQDLPSIIYVLETRFKGISKILAVITTNLNQTNLLALNASTEASSVGETGKGFSVVVDEVRKLAEKTEASAKDIAKLIGETQAEAEEAVFSMQKSLKEVESGITLVQSSGAFFEKISKSAQAVTNQIKSTSSNSSDILENSQTIV
;
A
#
# COMPACT_ATOMS: atom_id res chain seq x y z
N MET A 1 -11.04 60.47 -6.94
CA MET A 1 -12.05 59.46 -6.52
C MET A 1 -12.30 58.40 -7.57
N GLU A 2 -12.34 58.72 -8.87
CA GLU A 2 -12.39 57.69 -9.92
C GLU A 2 -11.25 56.66 -9.82
N GLU A 3 -10.03 57.11 -9.52
CA GLU A 3 -8.88 56.21 -9.30
C GLU A 3 -9.09 55.25 -8.10
N ILE A 4 -9.74 55.73 -7.03
CA ILE A 4 -10.06 54.91 -5.85
C ILE A 4 -11.11 53.84 -6.20
N ILE A 5 -12.13 54.21 -6.96
CA ILE A 5 -13.16 53.27 -7.42
C ILE A 5 -12.56 52.24 -8.39
N GLY A 6 -11.65 52.65 -9.27
CA GLY A 6 -10.91 51.75 -10.15
C GLY A 6 -10.03 50.75 -9.40
N ALA A 7 -9.26 51.22 -8.43
CA ALA A 7 -8.45 50.37 -7.56
C ALA A 7 -9.32 49.42 -6.71
N ALA A 8 -10.43 49.91 -6.15
CA ALA A 8 -11.39 49.11 -5.41
C ALA A 8 -11.94 47.96 -6.27
N LYS A 9 -12.34 48.25 -7.52
CA LYS A 9 -12.83 47.23 -8.45
C LYS A 9 -11.78 46.15 -8.75
N GLN A 10 -10.52 46.54 -8.95
CA GLN A 10 -9.43 45.57 -9.17
C GLN A 10 -9.21 44.65 -7.96
N VAL A 11 -9.21 45.21 -6.75
CA VAL A 11 -9.07 44.41 -5.51
C VAL A 11 -10.27 43.48 -5.34
N ALA A 12 -11.50 43.93 -5.61
CA ALA A 12 -12.69 43.07 -5.58
C ALA A 12 -12.56 41.87 -6.52
N THR A 13 -12.16 42.09 -7.78
CA THR A 13 -11.96 41.01 -8.75
C THR A 13 -10.86 40.04 -8.31
N ALA A 14 -9.75 40.55 -7.74
CA ALA A 14 -8.69 39.69 -7.21
C ALA A 14 -9.16 38.86 -6.00
N SER A 15 -9.97 39.44 -5.12
CA SER A 15 -10.58 38.73 -3.98
C SER A 15 -11.59 37.68 -4.43
N GLU A 16 -12.45 37.98 -5.41
CA GLU A 16 -13.37 37.01 -6.01
C GLU A 16 -12.60 35.82 -6.64
N GLY A 17 -11.50 36.08 -7.36
CA GLY A 17 -10.63 35.03 -7.88
C GLY A 17 -9.98 34.18 -6.78
N MET A 18 -9.56 34.81 -5.68
CA MET A 18 -9.00 34.10 -4.52
C MET A 18 -10.03 33.22 -3.81
N GLU A 19 -11.27 33.69 -3.69
CA GLU A 19 -12.40 32.90 -3.17
C GLU A 19 -12.65 31.68 -4.06
N GLN A 20 -12.73 31.88 -5.38
CA GLN A 20 -12.90 30.79 -6.35
C GLN A 20 -11.79 29.74 -6.24
N HIS A 21 -10.52 30.14 -6.27
CA HIS A 21 -9.40 29.21 -6.15
C HIS A 21 -9.37 28.49 -4.81
N SER A 22 -9.85 29.11 -3.74
CA SER A 22 -9.97 28.46 -2.44
C SER A 22 -11.08 27.40 -2.43
N VAL A 23 -12.20 27.65 -3.10
CA VAL A 23 -13.28 26.66 -3.27
C VAL A 23 -12.79 25.49 -4.12
N GLU A 24 -12.14 25.75 -5.24
CA GLU A 24 -11.52 24.73 -6.11
C GLU A 24 -10.48 23.91 -5.33
N GLY A 25 -9.61 24.58 -4.55
CA GLY A 25 -8.64 23.93 -3.69
C GLY A 25 -9.28 23.01 -2.64
N ASN A 26 -10.38 23.45 -2.02
CA ASN A 26 -11.10 22.62 -1.06
C ASN A 26 -11.77 21.40 -1.72
N ASP A 27 -12.27 21.53 -2.95
CA ASP A 27 -12.81 20.40 -3.70
C ASP A 27 -11.71 19.36 -4.01
N LEU A 28 -10.54 19.82 -4.46
CA LEU A 28 -9.38 18.95 -4.68
C LEU A 28 -8.96 18.23 -3.39
N ILE A 29 -8.98 18.92 -2.25
CA ILE A 29 -8.71 18.30 -0.94
C ILE A 29 -9.70 17.18 -0.63
N LYS A 30 -11.00 17.38 -0.86
CA LYS A 30 -12.01 16.31 -0.67
C LYS A 30 -11.76 15.11 -1.57
N GLN A 31 -11.40 15.35 -2.83
CA GLN A 31 -11.04 14.27 -3.76
C GLN A 31 -9.82 13.49 -3.28
N ILE A 32 -8.78 14.17 -2.78
CA ILE A 32 -7.58 13.54 -2.22
C ILE A 32 -7.91 12.72 -0.97
N VAL A 33 -8.75 13.23 -0.06
CA VAL A 33 -9.19 12.48 1.13
C VAL A 33 -9.90 11.19 0.71
N ASN A 34 -10.86 11.27 -0.21
CA ASN A 34 -11.57 10.09 -0.71
C ASN A 34 -10.59 9.08 -1.35
N GLN A 35 -9.61 9.55 -2.11
CA GLN A 35 -8.60 8.68 -2.71
C GLN A 35 -7.71 7.99 -1.64
N MET A 36 -7.37 8.70 -0.57
CA MET A 36 -6.61 8.15 0.55
C MET A 36 -7.42 7.12 1.36
N GLU A 37 -8.72 7.32 1.51
CA GLU A 37 -9.62 6.33 2.13
C GLU A 37 -9.65 5.03 1.31
N ILE A 38 -9.77 5.13 -0.03
CA ILE A 38 -9.69 3.96 -0.92
C ILE A 38 -8.34 3.24 -0.78
N ILE A 39 -7.24 3.98 -0.70
CA ILE A 39 -5.89 3.39 -0.48
C ILE A 39 -5.85 2.69 0.88
N ARG A 40 -6.35 3.33 1.94
CA ARG A 40 -6.39 2.75 3.29
C ARG A 40 -7.12 1.41 3.28
N ASP A 41 -8.31 1.37 2.70
CA ASP A 41 -9.14 0.16 2.68
C ASP A 41 -8.48 -0.94 1.84
N THR A 42 -7.91 -0.59 0.68
CA THR A 42 -7.16 -1.56 -0.15
C THR A 42 -5.97 -2.16 0.60
N VAL A 43 -5.21 -1.35 1.34
CA VAL A 43 -4.07 -1.82 2.13
C VAL A 43 -4.52 -2.63 3.35
N GLN A 44 -5.69 -2.33 3.93
CA GLN A 44 -6.29 -3.10 5.03
C GLN A 44 -6.76 -4.50 4.63
N ASP A 45 -7.06 -4.73 3.35
CA ASP A 45 -7.52 -6.04 2.85
C ASP A 45 -6.37 -7.01 2.58
N LEU A 46 -5.20 -6.50 2.20
CA LEU A 46 -4.01 -7.28 1.85
C LEU A 46 -3.52 -8.28 2.93
N PRO A 47 -3.62 -8.02 4.26
CA PRO A 47 -3.20 -8.98 5.29
C PRO A 47 -3.98 -10.29 5.21
N SER A 48 -5.25 -10.25 4.80
CA SER A 48 -6.07 -11.45 4.66
C SER A 48 -5.53 -12.39 3.56
N ILE A 49 -5.01 -11.82 2.47
CA ILE A 49 -4.40 -12.56 1.36
C ILE A 49 -3.10 -13.22 1.84
N ILE A 50 -2.29 -12.49 2.61
CA ILE A 50 -1.04 -13.02 3.18
C ILE A 50 -1.33 -14.16 4.16
N TYR A 51 -2.37 -14.04 4.99
CA TYR A 51 -2.78 -15.11 5.90
C TYR A 51 -3.18 -16.41 5.18
N VAL A 52 -3.89 -16.29 4.06
CA VAL A 52 -4.23 -17.45 3.20
C VAL A 52 -2.95 -18.08 2.64
N LEU A 53 -1.99 -17.26 2.21
CA LEU A 53 -0.70 -17.73 1.72
C LEU A 53 0.09 -18.48 2.80
N GLU A 54 0.14 -17.95 4.03
CA GLU A 54 0.78 -18.59 5.19
C GLU A 54 0.16 -19.97 5.49
N THR A 55 -1.18 -20.07 5.43
CA THR A 55 -1.90 -21.32 5.62
C THR A 55 -1.58 -22.34 4.53
N ARG A 56 -1.45 -21.90 3.28
CA ARG A 56 -1.04 -22.77 2.16
C ARG A 56 0.38 -23.29 2.35
N PHE A 57 1.32 -22.42 2.76
CA PHE A 57 2.69 -22.84 3.05
C PHE A 57 2.77 -23.85 4.19
N LYS A 58 2.01 -23.68 5.26
CA LYS A 58 1.88 -24.70 6.33
C LYS A 58 1.42 -26.05 5.79
N GLY A 59 0.45 -26.05 4.87
CA GLY A 59 0.01 -27.25 4.16
C GLY A 59 1.12 -27.93 3.35
N ILE A 60 1.88 -27.15 2.59
CA ILE A 60 3.00 -27.66 1.78
C ILE A 60 4.11 -28.20 2.68
N SER A 61 4.45 -27.52 3.78
CA SER A 61 5.44 -28.00 4.75
C SER A 61 5.06 -29.35 5.37
N LYS A 62 3.76 -29.57 5.64
CA LYS A 62 3.26 -30.87 6.10
C LYS A 62 3.44 -31.97 5.05
N ILE A 63 3.19 -31.67 3.77
CA ILE A 63 3.41 -32.61 2.66
C ILE A 63 4.90 -32.95 2.53
N LEU A 64 5.78 -31.95 2.60
CA LEU A 64 7.24 -32.15 2.55
C LEU A 64 7.76 -33.00 3.71
N ALA A 65 7.19 -32.86 4.90
CA ALA A 65 7.52 -33.70 6.04
C ALA A 65 7.19 -35.17 5.75
N VAL A 66 6.00 -35.45 5.20
CA VAL A 66 5.59 -36.81 4.81
C VAL A 66 6.49 -37.37 3.70
N ILE A 67 6.81 -36.57 2.69
CA ILE A 67 7.73 -36.97 1.60
C ILE A 67 9.09 -37.34 2.18
N THR A 68 9.66 -36.51 3.06
CA THR A 68 10.94 -36.77 3.72
C THR A 68 10.89 -38.07 4.54
N THR A 69 9.80 -38.31 5.28
CA THR A 69 9.61 -39.59 6.00
C THR A 69 9.58 -40.78 5.05
N ASN A 70 8.84 -40.70 3.94
CA ASN A 70 8.75 -41.78 2.94
C ASN A 70 10.11 -42.04 2.26
N LEU A 71 10.89 -40.99 1.99
CA LEU A 71 12.23 -41.11 1.42
C LEU A 71 13.20 -41.77 2.39
N ASN A 72 13.14 -41.42 3.68
CA ASN A 72 13.94 -42.09 4.72
C ASN A 72 13.58 -43.58 4.82
N GLN A 73 12.30 -43.93 4.76
CA GLN A 73 11.85 -45.33 4.72
C GLN A 73 12.33 -46.06 3.45
N THR A 74 12.23 -45.40 2.29
CA THR A 74 12.68 -45.95 1.01
C THR A 74 14.19 -46.18 1.01
N ASN A 75 14.97 -45.24 1.55
CA ASN A 75 16.41 -45.36 1.71
C ASN A 75 16.79 -46.53 2.64
N LEU A 76 16.08 -46.69 3.75
CA LEU A 76 16.29 -47.80 4.68
C LEU A 76 15.92 -49.16 4.06
N LEU A 77 14.83 -49.23 3.29
CA LEU A 77 14.44 -50.42 2.54
C LEU A 77 15.47 -50.78 1.47
N ALA A 78 15.99 -49.78 0.75
CA ALA A 78 17.05 -49.97 -0.23
C ALA A 78 18.34 -50.49 0.45
N LEU A 79 18.74 -49.93 1.58
CA LEU A 79 19.91 -50.40 2.32
C LEU A 79 19.79 -51.88 2.77
N ASN A 80 18.62 -52.26 3.28
CA ASN A 80 18.35 -53.65 3.66
C ASN A 80 18.38 -54.58 2.44
N ALA A 81 17.78 -54.16 1.32
CA ALA A 81 17.79 -54.91 0.07
C ALA A 81 19.20 -55.06 -0.52
N SER A 82 20.08 -54.06 -0.36
CA SER A 82 21.48 -54.12 -0.82
C SER A 82 22.29 -55.13 -0.02
N THR A 83 22.05 -55.17 1.30
CA THR A 83 22.66 -56.16 2.20
C THR A 83 22.25 -57.57 1.80
N GLU A 84 20.95 -57.79 1.55
CA GLU A 84 20.42 -59.08 1.11
C GLU A 84 20.93 -59.46 -0.29
N ALA A 85 20.99 -58.51 -1.23
CA ALA A 85 21.53 -58.74 -2.57
C ALA A 85 22.99 -59.24 -2.55
N SER A 86 23.77 -58.74 -1.59
CA SER A 86 25.17 -59.15 -1.38
C SER A 86 25.30 -60.56 -0.78
N SER A 87 24.25 -61.05 -0.09
CA SER A 87 24.23 -62.38 0.53
C SER A 87 24.03 -63.51 -0.50
N VAL A 88 23.34 -63.24 -1.62
CA VAL A 88 22.93 -64.24 -2.62
C VAL A 88 23.97 -64.52 -3.72
N GLY A 89 25.18 -63.95 -3.62
CA GLY A 89 26.27 -64.21 -4.57
C GLY A 89 25.99 -63.68 -5.99
N GLU A 90 26.29 -64.48 -7.02
CA GLU A 90 26.28 -64.02 -8.43
C GLU A 90 24.88 -63.65 -8.96
N THR A 91 23.83 -64.26 -8.43
CA THR A 91 22.42 -63.98 -8.78
C THR A 91 21.94 -62.62 -8.25
N GLY A 92 22.57 -62.11 -7.18
CA GLY A 92 22.23 -60.83 -6.55
C GLY A 92 22.85 -59.60 -7.20
N LYS A 93 23.85 -59.76 -8.09
CA LYS A 93 24.58 -58.64 -8.73
C LYS A 93 23.66 -57.68 -9.49
N GLY A 94 22.70 -58.20 -10.27
CA GLY A 94 21.75 -57.38 -11.02
C GLY A 94 20.75 -56.65 -10.13
N PHE A 95 20.32 -57.29 -9.04
CA PHE A 95 19.42 -56.68 -8.05
C PHE A 95 20.12 -55.58 -7.23
N SER A 96 21.41 -55.76 -6.90
CA SER A 96 22.23 -54.75 -6.21
C SER A 96 22.29 -53.43 -6.97
N VAL A 97 22.41 -53.47 -8.31
CA VAL A 97 22.46 -52.25 -9.14
C VAL A 97 21.14 -51.48 -9.08
N VAL A 98 20.00 -52.18 -9.12
CA VAL A 98 18.67 -51.56 -9.00
C VAL A 98 18.50 -50.91 -7.63
N VAL A 99 18.93 -51.60 -6.58
CA VAL A 99 18.85 -51.09 -5.21
C VAL A 99 19.70 -49.83 -5.02
N ASP A 100 20.93 -49.80 -5.55
CA ASP A 100 21.79 -48.62 -5.52
C ASP A 100 21.17 -47.44 -6.27
N GLU A 101 20.48 -47.68 -7.37
CA GLU A 101 19.81 -46.62 -8.13
C GLU A 101 18.58 -46.08 -7.38
N VAL A 102 17.80 -46.94 -6.71
CA VAL A 102 16.70 -46.53 -5.83
C VAL A 102 17.23 -45.69 -4.67
N ARG A 103 18.36 -46.07 -4.07
CA ARG A 103 19.01 -45.32 -2.98
C ARG A 103 19.41 -43.92 -3.44
N LYS A 104 20.11 -43.82 -4.58
CA LYS A 104 20.51 -42.53 -5.17
C LYS A 104 19.31 -41.66 -5.51
N LEU A 105 18.24 -42.25 -6.05
CA LEU A 105 17.02 -41.52 -6.36
C LEU A 105 16.38 -40.95 -5.08
N ALA A 106 16.30 -41.75 -4.01
CA ALA A 106 15.77 -41.31 -2.72
C ALA A 106 16.59 -40.14 -2.13
N GLU A 107 17.93 -40.24 -2.13
CA GLU A 107 18.83 -39.17 -1.67
C GLU A 107 18.65 -37.88 -2.51
N LYS A 108 18.54 -38.01 -3.83
CA LYS A 108 18.33 -36.87 -4.73
C LYS A 108 16.97 -36.20 -4.48
N THR A 109 15.91 -36.98 -4.30
CA THR A 109 14.58 -36.43 -3.98
C THR A 109 14.56 -35.78 -2.60
N GLU A 110 15.31 -36.30 -1.61
CA GLU A 110 15.42 -35.71 -0.28
C GLU A 110 16.12 -34.35 -0.34
N ALA A 111 17.19 -34.22 -1.12
CA ALA A 111 17.86 -32.95 -1.37
C ALA A 111 16.89 -31.93 -1.99
N SER A 112 16.12 -32.32 -3.01
CA SER A 112 15.11 -31.44 -3.61
C SER A 112 14.01 -31.05 -2.61
N ALA A 113 13.57 -31.97 -1.75
CA ALA A 113 12.58 -31.65 -0.71
C ALA A 113 13.10 -30.62 0.30
N LYS A 114 14.40 -30.68 0.64
CA LYS A 114 15.07 -29.68 1.49
C LYS A 114 15.15 -28.31 0.81
N ASP A 115 15.48 -28.27 -0.48
CA ASP A 115 15.51 -27.02 -1.25
C ASP A 115 14.12 -26.36 -1.31
N ILE A 116 13.07 -27.15 -1.53
CA ILE A 116 11.68 -26.63 -1.50
C ILE A 116 11.33 -26.11 -0.10
N ALA A 117 11.70 -26.83 0.96
CA ALA A 117 11.44 -26.38 2.33
C ALA A 117 12.14 -25.05 2.64
N LYS A 118 13.37 -24.87 2.13
CA LYS A 118 14.12 -23.61 2.24
C LYS A 118 13.39 -22.47 1.54
N LEU A 119 12.98 -22.67 0.28
CA LEU A 119 12.23 -21.66 -0.48
C LEU A 119 10.93 -21.25 0.21
N ILE A 120 10.19 -22.21 0.78
CA ILE A 120 8.99 -21.91 1.56
C ILE A 120 9.31 -21.04 2.77
N GLY A 121 10.38 -21.35 3.50
CA GLY A 121 10.81 -20.55 4.65
C GLY A 121 11.19 -19.12 4.27
N GLU A 122 11.92 -18.95 3.16
CA GLU A 122 12.27 -17.64 2.61
C GLU A 122 11.00 -16.86 2.20
N THR A 123 10.07 -17.48 1.47
CA THR A 123 8.82 -16.81 1.07
C THR A 123 7.90 -16.49 2.26
N GLN A 124 7.91 -17.29 3.33
CA GLN A 124 7.21 -16.97 4.56
C GLN A 124 7.78 -15.71 5.24
N ALA A 125 9.11 -15.59 5.30
CA ALA A 125 9.76 -14.41 5.85
C ALA A 125 9.46 -13.14 5.02
N GLU A 126 9.50 -13.25 3.69
CA GLU A 126 9.11 -12.16 2.79
C GLU A 126 7.64 -11.75 2.98
N ALA A 127 6.75 -12.71 3.21
CA ALA A 127 5.35 -12.44 3.48
C ALA A 127 5.13 -11.71 4.82
N GLU A 128 5.88 -12.07 5.87
CA GLU A 128 5.87 -11.35 7.15
C GLU A 128 6.39 -9.90 7.01
N GLU A 129 7.47 -9.71 6.25
CA GLU A 129 7.99 -8.37 5.94
C GLU A 129 6.99 -7.51 5.15
N ALA A 130 6.26 -8.12 4.22
CA ALA A 130 5.18 -7.45 3.50
C ALA A 130 4.07 -6.95 4.44
N VAL A 131 3.65 -7.77 5.42
CA VAL A 131 2.66 -7.35 6.45
C VAL A 131 3.19 -6.15 7.25
N PHE A 132 4.44 -6.19 7.69
CA PHE A 132 5.05 -5.08 8.42
C PHE A 132 5.09 -3.79 7.58
N SER A 133 5.49 -3.89 6.32
CA SER A 133 5.55 -2.76 5.38
C SER A 133 4.17 -2.16 5.11
N MET A 134 3.14 -3.00 5.03
CA MET A 134 1.75 -2.57 4.89
C MET A 134 1.23 -1.84 6.14
N GLN A 135 1.54 -2.34 7.35
CA GLN A 135 1.20 -1.63 8.58
C GLN A 135 1.85 -0.25 8.67
N LYS A 136 3.10 -0.13 8.23
CA LYS A 136 3.77 1.17 8.11
C LYS A 136 3.06 2.07 7.10
N SER A 137 2.71 1.53 5.94
CA SER A 137 1.99 2.27 4.89
C SER A 137 0.63 2.79 5.36
N LEU A 138 -0.11 2.02 6.16
CA LEU A 138 -1.36 2.48 6.77
C LEU A 138 -1.18 3.71 7.66
N LYS A 139 -0.12 3.72 8.49
CA LYS A 139 0.20 4.88 9.35
C LYS A 139 0.54 6.12 8.52
N GLU A 140 1.29 5.95 7.43
CA GLU A 140 1.62 7.05 6.52
C GLU A 140 0.37 7.61 5.82
N VAL A 141 -0.57 6.73 5.42
CA VAL A 141 -1.86 7.15 4.84
C VAL A 141 -2.70 7.92 5.85
N GLU A 142 -2.81 7.45 7.10
CA GLU A 142 -3.54 8.16 8.17
C GLU A 142 -2.93 9.54 8.47
N SER A 143 -1.60 9.62 8.52
CA SER A 143 -0.87 10.88 8.64
C SER A 143 -1.15 11.82 7.45
N GLY A 144 -1.14 11.26 6.23
CA GLY A 144 -1.46 11.98 5.00
C GLY A 144 -2.87 12.55 4.99
N ILE A 145 -3.87 11.78 5.43
CA ILE A 145 -5.27 12.24 5.58
C ILE A 145 -5.32 13.44 6.53
N THR A 146 -4.66 13.36 7.68
CA THR A 146 -4.62 14.44 8.67
C THR A 146 -4.01 15.72 8.09
N LEU A 147 -2.90 15.59 7.35
CA LEU A 147 -2.22 16.73 6.72
C LEU A 147 -3.11 17.40 5.66
N VAL A 148 -3.73 16.60 4.80
CA VAL A 148 -4.63 17.06 3.73
C VAL A 148 -5.87 17.75 4.31
N GLN A 149 -6.46 17.22 5.38
CA GLN A 149 -7.57 17.88 6.08
C GLN A 149 -7.17 19.25 6.66
N SER A 150 -5.95 19.36 7.21
CA SER A 150 -5.40 20.64 7.66
C SER A 150 -5.28 21.64 6.50
N SER A 151 -4.81 21.20 5.33
CA SER A 151 -4.79 22.02 4.11
C SER A 151 -6.18 22.49 3.67
N GLY A 152 -7.21 21.63 3.79
CA GLY A 152 -8.60 22.02 3.56
C GLY A 152 -9.07 23.15 4.46
N ALA A 153 -8.73 23.09 5.76
CA ALA A 153 -9.03 24.16 6.70
C ALA A 153 -8.30 25.47 6.37
N PHE A 154 -7.11 25.42 5.77
CA PHE A 154 -6.42 26.62 5.27
C PHE A 154 -7.16 27.26 4.09
N PHE A 155 -7.61 26.47 3.10
CA PHE A 155 -8.41 27.01 1.99
C PHE A 155 -9.72 27.63 2.47
N GLU A 156 -10.39 27.03 3.47
CA GLU A 156 -11.59 27.63 4.07
C GLU A 156 -11.30 29.00 4.71
N LYS A 157 -10.16 29.14 5.40
CA LYS A 157 -9.72 30.43 5.96
C LYS A 157 -9.41 31.46 4.87
N ILE A 158 -8.78 31.06 3.78
CA ILE A 158 -8.48 31.95 2.65
C ILE A 158 -9.79 32.42 1.99
N SER A 159 -10.73 31.51 1.72
CA SER A 159 -12.05 31.86 1.19
C SER A 159 -12.78 32.88 2.08
N LYS A 160 -12.83 32.65 3.41
CA LYS A 160 -13.43 33.60 4.36
C LYS A 160 -12.72 34.96 4.36
N SER A 161 -11.40 34.97 4.26
CA SER A 161 -10.61 36.22 4.22
C SER A 161 -10.85 36.99 2.92
N ALA A 162 -10.90 36.29 1.79
CA ALA A 162 -11.22 36.88 0.48
C ALA A 162 -12.62 37.49 0.48
N GLN A 163 -13.61 36.78 1.01
CA GLN A 163 -14.99 37.29 1.14
C GLN A 163 -15.07 38.54 2.03
N ALA A 164 -14.31 38.58 3.13
CA ALA A 164 -14.23 39.76 3.99
C ALA A 164 -13.65 40.97 3.24
N VAL A 165 -12.57 40.77 2.47
CA VAL A 165 -11.97 41.84 1.64
C VAL A 165 -12.97 42.34 0.59
N THR A 166 -13.67 41.43 -0.11
CA THR A 166 -14.70 41.80 -1.09
C THR A 166 -15.79 42.67 -0.46
N ASN A 167 -16.28 42.31 0.74
CA ASN A 167 -17.30 43.09 1.44
C ASN A 167 -16.80 44.47 1.88
N GLN A 168 -15.55 44.55 2.35
CA GLN A 168 -14.95 45.81 2.78
C GLN A 168 -14.74 46.75 1.59
N ILE A 169 -14.28 46.21 0.45
CA ILE A 169 -14.12 46.95 -0.80
C ILE A 169 -15.46 47.45 -1.36
N LYS A 170 -16.52 46.64 -1.31
CA LYS A 170 -17.88 47.08 -1.67
C LYS A 170 -18.33 48.27 -0.83
N SER A 171 -18.07 48.23 0.48
CA SER A 171 -18.39 49.33 1.40
C SER A 171 -17.57 50.60 1.08
N THR A 172 -16.27 50.45 0.81
CA THR A 172 -15.40 51.58 0.41
C THR A 172 -15.84 52.20 -0.92
N SER A 173 -16.23 51.39 -1.90
CA SER A 173 -16.72 51.87 -3.19
C SER A 173 -18.05 52.60 -3.06
N SER A 174 -18.96 52.11 -2.20
CA SER A 174 -20.23 52.79 -1.88
C SER A 174 -19.97 54.15 -1.26
N ASN A 175 -19.19 54.20 -0.17
CA ASN A 175 -18.85 55.45 0.52
C ASN A 175 -18.17 56.46 -0.42
N SER A 176 -17.28 56.01 -1.32
CA SER A 176 -16.63 56.88 -2.29
C SER A 176 -17.62 57.45 -3.32
N SER A 177 -18.61 56.65 -3.72
CA SER A 177 -19.67 57.10 -4.64
C SER A 177 -20.58 58.14 -3.96
N ASP A 178 -20.94 57.92 -2.71
CA ASP A 178 -21.76 58.85 -1.92
C ASP A 178 -21.04 60.21 -1.72
N ILE A 179 -19.72 60.20 -1.50
CA ILE A 179 -18.93 61.44 -1.40
C ILE A 179 -18.89 62.16 -2.75
N LEU A 180 -18.80 61.44 -3.88
CA LEU A 180 -18.81 62.04 -5.22
C LEU A 180 -20.14 62.75 -5.48
N GLU A 181 -21.26 62.09 -5.18
CA GLU A 181 -22.61 62.63 -5.37
C GLU A 181 -22.87 63.87 -4.49
N ASN A 182 -22.51 63.79 -3.20
CA ASN A 182 -22.63 64.94 -2.29
C ASN A 182 -21.74 66.12 -2.71
N SER A 183 -20.54 65.86 -3.24
CA SER A 183 -19.64 66.93 -3.69
C SER A 183 -20.15 67.64 -4.94
N GLN A 184 -20.90 66.96 -5.82
CA GLN A 184 -21.55 67.56 -6.97
C GLN A 184 -22.77 68.40 -6.61
N THR A 185 -23.36 68.16 -5.44
CA THR A 185 -24.56 68.87 -4.96
C THR A 185 -24.21 70.17 -4.21
N ILE A 186 -22.95 70.34 -3.79
CA ILE A 186 -22.46 71.50 -3.01
C ILE A 186 -21.93 72.63 -3.91
N VAL A 187 -21.83 72.42 -5.23
CA VAL A 187 -21.41 73.42 -6.23
C VAL A 187 -22.62 73.91 -7.03
#